data_AF-T0H3L8-F1
#
_entry.id   AF-T0H3L8-F1
#
_cell.length_a   1.000
_cell.length_b   1.000
_cell.length_c   1.000
_cell.angle_alpha   90.00
_cell.angle_beta   90.00
_cell.angle_gamma   90.00
#
_symmetry.space_group_name_H-M   'P 1'
#
loop_
_entity.id
_entity.type
_entity.pdbx_description
1 polymer ?
#
loop_
_entity_poly.entity_id
_entity_poly.type
_entity_poly.pdbx_seq_one_letter_code
_entity_poly.pdbx_strand_id
1 'polypeptide(L)'
;MKTFVTVLGLASLVALAACDSAKENQVENAYENQADALDNQTENMEAMADNLSGNAEMAAENAADRLENKADATREAGDEAEDAVEKQQ
;
A
#
# COMPACT_ATOMS: atom_id res chain seq x y z
N MET A 1 22.89 10.47 11.96
CA MET A 1 21.57 11.02 12.35
C MET A 1 20.85 11.51 11.10
N LYS A 2 20.06 10.66 10.44
CA LYS A 2 19.24 11.04 9.27
C LYS A 2 18.26 9.89 8.92
N THR A 3 17.33 9.63 9.83
CA THR A 3 16.28 8.60 9.67
C THR A 3 15.00 9.08 10.34
N PHE A 4 14.43 10.18 9.85
CA PHE A 4 13.14 10.71 10.34
C PHE A 4 12.22 11.20 9.21
N VAL A 5 12.49 10.85 7.94
CA VAL A 5 11.77 11.44 6.80
C VAL A 5 10.56 10.60 6.35
N THR A 6 10.31 9.41 6.91
CA THR A 6 9.18 8.57 6.46
C THR A 6 7.90 8.68 7.30
N VAL A 7 7.85 9.51 8.34
CA VAL A 7 6.57 9.87 9.00
C VAL A 7 5.99 11.12 8.36
N LEU A 8 5.83 11.09 7.04
CA LEU A 8 5.18 12.15 6.26
C LEU A 8 3.66 11.91 6.25
N GLY A 9 2.98 12.30 7.34
CA GLY A 9 1.55 12.59 7.26
C GLY A 9 0.72 12.42 8.52
N LEU A 10 1.09 11.53 9.45
CA LEU A 10 0.18 11.14 10.54
C LEU A 10 0.62 11.59 11.94
N ALA A 11 1.83 12.15 12.08
CA ALA A 11 2.36 12.60 13.37
C ALA A 11 1.61 13.81 13.97
N SER A 12 0.90 14.60 13.17
CA SER A 12 0.09 15.72 13.67
C SER A 12 -1.19 15.30 14.40
N LEU A 13 -1.55 14.01 14.37
CA LEU A 13 -2.75 13.46 15.03
C LEU A 13 -2.48 12.92 16.44
N VAL A 14 -1.28 13.12 17.01
CA VAL A 14 -0.92 12.60 18.34
C VAL A 14 -1.65 13.36 19.48
N ALA A 15 -2.39 14.43 19.18
CA ALA A 15 -3.13 15.21 20.18
C ALA A 15 -4.47 14.59 20.62
N LEU A 16 -4.96 13.51 20.00
CA LEU A 16 -6.27 12.90 20.33
C LEU A 16 -6.11 11.45 20.80
N ALA A 17 -5.68 11.27 22.05
CA ALA A 17 -5.68 9.98 22.77
C ALA A 17 -7.09 9.44 23.12
N ALA A 18 -8.09 9.76 22.29
CA ALA A 18 -9.49 9.36 22.45
C ALA A 18 -10.17 8.99 21.12
N CYS A 19 -9.41 8.94 20.02
CA CYS A 19 -9.85 8.52 18.69
C CYS A 19 -9.13 7.24 18.23
N ASP A 20 -8.63 6.45 19.16
CA ASP A 20 -7.73 5.32 18.91
C ASP A 20 -8.24 4.33 17.85
N SER A 21 -9.49 3.89 17.96
CA SER A 21 -10.10 2.99 16.96
C SER A 21 -10.42 3.66 15.62
N ALA A 22 -10.59 4.98 15.58
CA ALA A 22 -10.83 5.70 14.33
C ALA A 22 -9.53 5.93 13.54
N LYS A 23 -8.39 5.99 14.25
CA LYS A 23 -7.08 6.22 13.66
C LYS A 23 -6.49 4.93 13.09
N GLU A 24 -6.63 3.83 13.80
CA GLU A 24 -6.31 2.48 13.33
C GLU A 24 -7.05 2.17 12.02
N ASN A 25 -8.39 2.28 12.04
CA ASN A 25 -9.22 2.15 10.84
C ASN A 25 -8.81 3.10 9.70
N GLN A 26 -8.42 4.34 10.00
CA GLN A 26 -7.97 5.28 8.96
C GLN A 26 -6.64 4.88 8.32
N VAL A 27 -5.72 4.32 9.12
CA VAL A 27 -4.44 3.83 8.64
C VAL A 27 -4.67 2.61 7.77
N GLU A 28 -5.33 1.58 8.30
CA GLU A 28 -5.69 0.35 7.58
C GLU A 28 -6.40 0.67 6.25
N ASN A 29 -7.49 1.45 6.29
CA ASN A 29 -8.23 1.83 5.07
C ASN A 29 -7.35 2.61 4.07
N ALA A 30 -6.42 3.45 4.51
CA ALA A 30 -5.59 4.22 3.57
C ALA A 30 -4.63 3.31 2.80
N TYR A 31 -4.04 2.33 3.47
CA TYR A 31 -3.13 1.36 2.84
C TYR A 31 -3.89 0.32 2.02
N GLU A 32 -5.02 -0.20 2.51
CA GLU A 32 -5.91 -1.08 1.75
C GLU A 32 -6.38 -0.41 0.45
N ASN A 33 -6.93 0.81 0.52
CA ASN A 33 -7.36 1.53 -0.68
C ASN A 33 -6.21 1.77 -1.68
N GLN A 34 -4.99 1.95 -1.18
CA GLN A 34 -3.82 2.14 -2.03
C GLN A 34 -3.36 0.82 -2.67
N ALA A 35 -3.38 -0.28 -1.92
CA ALA A 35 -3.10 -1.62 -2.42
C ALA A 35 -4.15 -2.06 -3.44
N ASP A 36 -5.42 -1.84 -3.17
CA ASP A 36 -6.51 -2.16 -4.09
C ASP A 36 -6.43 -1.33 -5.38
N ALA A 37 -5.99 -0.07 -5.31
CA ALA A 37 -5.75 0.73 -6.50
C ALA A 37 -4.59 0.17 -7.35
N LEU A 38 -3.57 -0.41 -6.71
CA LEU A 38 -2.46 -1.08 -7.38
C LEU A 38 -2.92 -2.42 -7.99
N ASP A 39 -3.71 -3.21 -7.28
CA ASP A 39 -4.28 -4.46 -7.78
C ASP A 39 -5.19 -4.24 -8.98
N ASN A 40 -6.07 -3.23 -8.94
CA ASN A 40 -6.87 -2.83 -10.10
C ASN A 40 -5.99 -2.45 -11.30
N GLN A 41 -4.80 -1.88 -11.05
CA GLN A 41 -3.85 -1.55 -12.11
C GLN A 41 -3.14 -2.80 -12.64
N THR A 42 -2.81 -3.75 -11.77
CA THR A 42 -2.27 -5.07 -12.10
C THR A 42 -3.25 -5.84 -12.98
N GLU A 43 -4.51 -6.01 -12.56
CA GLU A 43 -5.55 -6.71 -13.32
C GLU A 43 -5.73 -6.12 -14.73
N ASN A 44 -5.74 -4.79 -14.84
CA ASN A 44 -5.85 -4.12 -16.14
C ASN A 44 -4.61 -4.38 -17.01
N MET A 45 -3.43 -4.49 -16.40
CA MET A 45 -2.20 -4.75 -17.12
C MET A 45 -2.04 -6.22 -17.51
N GLU A 46 -2.50 -7.16 -16.70
CA GLU A 46 -2.63 -8.58 -17.05
C GLU A 46 -3.62 -8.76 -18.20
N ALA A 47 -4.79 -8.12 -18.13
CA ALA A 47 -5.75 -8.14 -19.23
C ALA A 47 -5.17 -7.54 -20.53
N MET A 48 -4.30 -6.54 -20.44
CA MET A 48 -3.54 -6.05 -21.59
C MET A 48 -2.47 -7.04 -22.05
N ALA A 49 -1.76 -7.71 -21.13
CA ALA A 49 -0.76 -8.72 -21.42
C ALA A 49 -1.34 -9.89 -22.22
N ASP A 50 -2.53 -10.36 -21.85
CA ASP A 50 -3.28 -11.42 -22.55
C ASP A 50 -3.59 -11.08 -24.03
N ASN A 51 -3.65 -9.79 -24.36
CA ASN A 51 -3.88 -9.31 -25.73
C ASN A 51 -2.57 -9.05 -26.51
N LEU A 52 -1.41 -9.19 -25.85
CA LEU A 52 -0.09 -9.04 -26.45
C LEU A 52 0.50 -10.43 -26.78
N SER A 53 1.63 -10.45 -27.48
CA SER A 53 2.39 -11.69 -27.67
C SER A 53 3.89 -11.47 -27.66
N GLY A 54 4.62 -12.52 -27.26
CA GLY A 54 6.07 -12.56 -27.33
C GLY A 54 6.73 -11.58 -26.35
N ASN A 55 7.62 -10.72 -26.83
CA ASN A 55 8.35 -9.80 -25.94
C ASN A 55 7.44 -8.74 -25.29
N ALA A 56 6.31 -8.40 -25.90
CA ALA A 56 5.39 -7.40 -25.36
C ALA A 56 4.57 -7.98 -24.20
N GLU A 57 4.13 -9.24 -24.32
CA GLU A 57 3.46 -10.03 -23.27
C GLU A 57 4.40 -10.17 -22.06
N MET A 58 5.63 -10.67 -22.26
CA MET A 58 6.60 -10.80 -21.18
C MET A 58 6.91 -9.46 -20.48
N ALA A 59 6.98 -8.35 -21.23
CA ALA A 59 7.23 -7.03 -20.63
C ALA A 59 6.04 -6.54 -19.80
N ALA A 60 4.81 -6.86 -20.22
CA ALA A 60 3.58 -6.53 -19.50
C ALA A 60 3.43 -7.39 -18.24
N GLU A 61 3.64 -8.71 -18.31
CA GLU A 61 3.68 -9.60 -17.15
C GLU A 61 4.74 -9.14 -16.13
N ASN A 62 5.97 -8.86 -16.57
CA ASN A 62 7.01 -8.34 -15.67
C ASN A 62 6.65 -7.00 -15.02
N ALA A 63 5.84 -6.19 -15.68
CA ALA A 63 5.35 -4.96 -15.08
C ALA A 63 4.22 -5.24 -14.08
N ALA A 64 3.38 -6.25 -14.34
CA ALA A 64 2.25 -6.64 -13.51
C ALA A 64 2.79 -7.23 -12.20
N ASP A 65 3.76 -8.13 -12.29
CA ASP A 65 4.50 -8.66 -11.13
C ASP A 65 5.07 -7.53 -10.26
N ARG A 66 5.61 -6.46 -10.87
CA ARG A 66 6.16 -5.32 -10.11
C ARG A 66 5.08 -4.49 -9.42
N LEU A 67 3.88 -4.41 -9.98
CA LEU A 67 2.75 -3.74 -9.35
C LEU A 67 2.19 -4.60 -8.22
N GLU A 68 2.05 -5.91 -8.41
CA GLU A 68 1.63 -6.87 -7.38
C GLU A 68 2.59 -6.83 -6.18
N ASN A 69 3.90 -6.96 -6.42
CA ASN A 69 4.92 -6.83 -5.36
C ASN A 69 4.83 -5.48 -4.62
N LYS A 70 4.42 -4.42 -5.30
CA LYS A 70 4.24 -3.10 -4.68
C LYS A 70 2.93 -3.02 -3.89
N ALA A 71 1.86 -3.66 -4.35
CA ALA A 71 0.61 -3.77 -3.63
C ALA A 71 0.81 -4.54 -2.32
N ASP A 72 1.52 -5.68 -2.38
CA ASP A 72 1.90 -6.47 -1.20
C ASP A 72 2.73 -5.67 -0.20
N ALA A 73 3.78 -4.99 -0.68
CA ALA A 73 4.58 -4.12 0.18
C ALA A 73 3.78 -2.96 0.78
N THR A 74 2.72 -2.51 0.11
CA THR A 74 1.82 -1.47 0.61
C THR A 74 0.90 -2.02 1.70
N ARG A 75 0.39 -3.24 1.54
CA ARG A 75 -0.39 -3.93 2.58
C ARG A 75 0.47 -4.19 3.81
N GLU A 76 1.65 -4.76 3.63
CA GLU A 76 2.58 -5.05 4.74
C GLU A 76 2.98 -3.76 5.49
N ALA A 77 3.21 -2.65 4.78
CA ALA A 77 3.45 -1.35 5.40
C ALA A 77 2.22 -0.79 6.14
N GLY A 78 1.01 -1.14 5.70
CA GLY A 78 -0.24 -0.84 6.38
C GLY A 78 -0.37 -1.61 7.68
N ASP A 79 -0.15 -2.93 7.64
CA ASP A 79 -0.15 -3.81 8.80
C ASP A 79 0.89 -3.34 9.84
N GLU A 80 2.12 -3.02 9.43
CA GLU A 80 3.14 -2.46 10.33
C GLU A 80 2.74 -1.12 10.95
N ALA A 81 2.05 -0.27 10.19
CA ALA A 81 1.58 1.03 10.65
C ALA A 81 0.42 0.89 11.64
N GLU A 82 -0.49 -0.06 11.40
CA GLU A 82 -1.57 -0.44 12.32
C GLU A 82 -0.99 -0.96 13.64
N ASP A 83 -0.07 -1.94 13.56
CA ASP A 83 0.67 -2.51 14.69
C ASP A 83 1.36 -1.42 15.54
N ALA A 84 1.91 -0.40 14.88
CA ALA A 84 2.59 0.70 15.54
C ALA A 84 1.61 1.67 16.23
N VAL A 85 0.39 1.80 15.70
CA VAL A 85 -0.70 2.56 16.33
C VAL A 85 -1.27 1.78 17.51
N GLU A 86 -1.53 0.48 17.36
CA GLU A 86 -2.03 -0.40 18.43
C GLU A 86 -1.06 -0.42 19.63
N LYS A 87 0.25 -0.55 19.38
CA LYS A 87 1.28 -0.55 20.45
C LYS A 87 1.44 0.80 21.16
N GLN A 88 0.86 1.89 20.64
CA GLN A 88 0.87 3.21 21.27
C GLN A 88 -0.38 3.50 22.11
N GLN A 89 -1.38 2.61 22.11
CA GLN A 89 -2.58 2.68 22.96
C GLN A 89 -2.35 2.05 24.34
#